data_AF-A0A9P0T3P0-F1
#
_entry.id   AF-A0A9P0T3P0-F1
#
_cell.length_a   1.000
_cell.length_b   1.000
_cell.length_c   1.000
_cell.angle_alpha   90.00
_cell.angle_beta   90.00
_cell.angle_gamma   90.00
#
_symmetry.space_group_name_H-M   'P 1'
#
loop_
_entity.id
_entity.type
_entity.pdbx_description
1 polymer ?
#
loop_
_entity_poly.entity_id
_entity_poly.type
_entity_poly.pdbx_seq_one_letter_code
_entity_poly.pdbx_strand_id
1 'polypeptide(L)'
;MARVLSFVIFIICINICSSIGDTRSKLSTYDRIRKDGYPSEKYDLITSDGYILQLNRIPRGKNDYLDFFRQRPVVFLQHGLQSSATSFLGIDVNSSLAGVGYQNNFPNWVLSQAAARTDDILALTTFFGIVEILAPPKNERPNLSELIESLNSMEISENNNDLMELIYLIMKTMEEISRAKESLSGAAVKQYAHYGQNIRDKSFRSFDHGLLGNLLKYGRYTPPEYDLKNIKVNMTMHYTLGDILLHERDVLAMSEAIPNCKVRRVARKDFSHTDFLLAKDTRELVFDYLIDDLKRRR
;
A
#
# COMPACT_ATOMS: atom_id res chain seq x y z
N MET A 1 33.46 19.68 -1.96
CA MET A 1 33.52 18.20 -2.03
C MET A 1 32.31 17.62 -1.29
N ALA A 2 31.26 17.21 -2.01
CA ALA A 2 30.08 16.60 -1.40
C ALA A 2 30.36 15.13 -1.07
N ARG A 3 30.51 14.80 0.22
CA ARG A 3 30.56 13.41 0.69
C ARG A 3 29.15 12.82 0.53
N VAL A 4 28.94 11.99 -0.48
CA VAL A 4 27.73 11.18 -0.62
C VAL A 4 27.69 10.20 0.55
N LEU A 5 26.79 10.43 1.49
CA LEU A 5 26.54 9.53 2.62
C LEU A 5 25.74 8.34 2.11
N SER A 6 26.34 7.16 2.11
CA SER A 6 25.67 5.91 1.76
C SER A 6 24.80 5.45 2.93
N PHE A 7 23.49 5.39 2.71
CA PHE A 7 22.53 4.74 3.61
C PHE A 7 22.47 3.23 3.28
N VAL A 8 22.29 2.38 4.30
CA VAL A 8 21.86 0.99 4.11
C VAL A 8 20.35 1.02 3.99
N ILE A 9 19.80 0.49 2.91
CA ILE A 9 18.35 0.48 2.69
C ILE A 9 17.85 -0.96 2.82
N PHE A 10 16.92 -1.18 3.75
CA PHE A 10 16.09 -2.37 3.81
C PHE A 10 14.76 -2.07 3.14
N ILE A 11 14.35 -2.91 2.20
CA ILE A 11 13.07 -2.81 1.50
C ILE A 11 12.27 -4.08 1.83
N ILE A 12 11.12 -3.93 2.49
CA ILE A 12 10.20 -5.08 2.69
C ILE A 12 9.47 -5.37 1.38
N CYS A 13 9.42 -6.65 1.01
CA CYS A 13 8.32 -7.18 0.21
C CYS A 13 7.26 -7.75 1.15
N ILE A 14 6.07 -7.16 1.21
CA ILE A 14 4.88 -7.95 1.57
C ILE A 14 4.40 -8.58 0.27
N ASN A 15 5.15 -9.57 -0.21
CA ASN A 15 4.67 -10.46 -1.24
C ASN A 15 4.26 -11.75 -0.51
N ILE A 16 2.96 -12.02 -0.41
CA ILE A 16 2.53 -13.41 -0.32
C ILE A 16 3.13 -14.08 -1.56
N CYS A 17 4.02 -15.05 -1.33
CA CYS A 17 4.83 -15.75 -2.30
C CYS A 17 4.32 -15.65 -3.74
N SER A 18 5.05 -14.93 -4.61
CA SER A 18 4.92 -15.13 -6.05
C SER A 18 6.27 -15.01 -6.73
N SER A 19 6.78 -16.16 -7.18
CA SER A 19 7.62 -16.19 -8.37
C SER A 19 6.73 -15.92 -9.58
N ILE A 20 7.05 -14.83 -10.29
CA ILE A 20 6.82 -14.60 -11.72
C ILE A 20 5.37 -14.26 -12.12
N GLY A 21 5.20 -13.03 -12.63
CA GLY A 21 4.01 -12.59 -13.34
C GLY A 21 3.99 -11.12 -13.75
N ASP A 22 5.02 -10.61 -14.46
CA ASP A 22 4.86 -9.38 -15.27
C ASP A 22 5.60 -9.55 -16.61
N THR A 23 4.88 -9.31 -17.71
CA THR A 23 5.30 -9.53 -19.10
C THR A 23 6.19 -8.43 -19.68
N ARG A 24 6.72 -7.50 -18.86
CA ARG A 24 7.81 -6.59 -19.32
C ARG A 24 9.10 -6.52 -18.49
N SER A 25 9.23 -7.28 -17.40
CA SER A 25 10.52 -7.89 -17.01
C SER A 25 10.30 -9.00 -15.97
N LYS A 26 10.63 -10.25 -16.29
CA LYS A 26 10.55 -11.42 -15.38
C LYS A 26 11.56 -11.38 -14.20
N LEU A 27 12.17 -10.24 -13.92
CA LEU A 27 13.29 -10.13 -12.98
C LEU A 27 12.76 -9.89 -11.56
N SER A 28 13.30 -10.63 -10.58
CA SER A 28 12.98 -10.38 -9.18
C SER A 28 13.52 -9.01 -8.73
N THR A 29 13.02 -8.46 -7.63
CA THR A 29 13.52 -7.21 -7.02
C THR A 29 15.04 -7.21 -6.88
N TYR A 30 15.60 -8.33 -6.41
CA TYR A 30 17.04 -8.53 -6.30
C TYR A 30 17.78 -8.50 -7.64
N ASP A 31 17.23 -9.13 -8.66
CA ASP A 31 17.85 -9.15 -9.98
C ASP A 31 17.82 -7.74 -10.61
N ARG A 32 16.74 -6.99 -10.38
CA ARG A 32 16.65 -5.57 -10.79
C ARG A 32 17.71 -4.71 -10.13
N ILE A 33 17.87 -4.80 -8.80
CA ILE A 33 18.92 -4.07 -8.06
C ILE A 33 20.31 -4.36 -8.63
N ARG A 34 20.61 -5.65 -8.87
CA ARG A 34 21.91 -6.07 -9.40
C ARG A 34 22.11 -5.62 -10.85
N LYS A 35 21.05 -5.65 -11.66
CA LYS A 35 21.09 -5.14 -13.04
C LYS A 35 21.44 -3.65 -13.08
N ASP A 36 21.00 -2.88 -12.09
CA ASP A 36 21.31 -1.45 -11.96
C ASP A 36 22.70 -1.18 -11.33
N GLY A 37 23.47 -2.23 -11.06
CA GLY A 37 24.86 -2.15 -10.58
C GLY A 37 25.01 -2.02 -9.07
N TYR A 38 23.94 -2.19 -8.29
CA TYR A 38 24.00 -2.16 -6.83
C TYR A 38 24.23 -3.57 -6.25
N PRO A 39 24.96 -3.69 -5.13
CA PRO A 39 24.94 -4.92 -4.34
C PRO A 39 23.53 -5.15 -3.79
N SER A 40 23.11 -6.41 -3.75
CA SER A 40 21.78 -6.81 -3.28
C SER A 40 21.90 -8.06 -2.42
N GLU A 41 21.18 -8.09 -1.31
CA GLU A 41 21.08 -9.21 -0.37
C GLU A 41 19.59 -9.57 -0.17
N LYS A 42 19.30 -10.86 0.05
CA LYS A 42 17.95 -11.35 0.36
C LYS A 42 17.93 -12.00 1.72
N TYR A 43 16.82 -11.83 2.44
CA TYR A 43 16.55 -12.53 3.69
C TYR A 43 15.12 -13.01 3.70
N ASP A 44 14.91 -14.27 4.05
CA ASP A 44 13.57 -14.79 4.31
C ASP A 44 13.30 -14.71 5.82
N LEU A 45 12.18 -14.09 6.18
CA LEU A 45 11.72 -13.93 7.55
C LEU A 45 10.43 -14.72 7.74
N ILE A 46 10.29 -15.38 8.89
CA ILE A 46 9.07 -16.09 9.27
C ILE A 46 8.37 -15.27 10.34
N THR A 47 7.13 -14.87 10.09
CA THR A 47 6.30 -14.17 11.06
C THR A 47 5.78 -15.14 12.12
N SER A 48 5.32 -14.62 13.26
CA SER A 48 4.77 -15.46 14.34
C SER A 48 3.54 -16.29 13.94
N ASP A 49 2.81 -15.83 12.93
CA ASP A 49 1.66 -16.51 12.32
C ASP A 49 2.02 -17.34 11.08
N GLY A 50 3.32 -17.53 10.80
CA GLY A 50 3.82 -18.50 9.83
C GLY A 50 3.94 -18.00 8.38
N TYR A 51 3.71 -16.72 8.12
CA TYR A 51 3.98 -16.13 6.80
C TYR A 51 5.49 -15.99 6.57
N ILE A 52 5.91 -16.27 5.34
CA ILE A 52 7.30 -16.08 4.91
C ILE A 52 7.39 -14.78 4.11
N LEU A 53 8.13 -13.80 4.63
CA LEU A 53 8.38 -12.50 4.00
C LEU A 53 9.80 -12.45 3.45
N GLN A 54 9.96 -11.99 2.22
CA GLN A 54 11.29 -11.78 1.63
C GLN A 54 11.72 -10.31 1.75
N LEU A 55 12.80 -10.05 2.47
CA LEU A 55 13.46 -8.75 2.51
C LEU A 55 14.51 -8.64 1.41
N ASN A 56 14.59 -7.46 0.78
CA ASN A 56 15.69 -7.09 -0.09
C ASN A 56 16.50 -5.97 0.59
N ARG A 57 17.83 -6.11 0.62
CA ARG A 57 18.72 -5.12 1.23
C ARG A 57 19.74 -4.63 0.21
N ILE A 58 19.90 -3.31 0.14
CA ILE A 58 20.97 -2.63 -0.59
C ILE A 58 22.00 -2.16 0.45
N PRO A 59 23.12 -2.87 0.63
CA PRO A 59 24.05 -2.60 1.73
C PRO A 59 24.90 -1.34 1.51
N ARG A 60 25.08 -0.91 0.25
CA ARG A 60 25.89 0.26 -0.12
C ARG A 60 25.60 0.74 -1.54
N GLY A 61 26.06 1.94 -1.87
CA GLY A 61 25.95 2.51 -3.21
C GLY A 61 26.82 1.79 -4.24
N LYS A 62 26.43 1.84 -5.51
CA LYS A 62 27.11 1.15 -6.63
C LYS A 62 28.62 1.43 -6.75
N ASN A 63 29.07 2.64 -6.38
CA ASN A 63 30.47 3.07 -6.50
C ASN A 63 31.23 3.06 -5.16
N ASP A 64 30.64 2.51 -4.10
CA ASP A 64 31.22 2.50 -2.75
C ASP A 64 31.97 1.18 -2.50
N TYR A 65 33.18 1.06 -3.05
CA TYR A 65 34.00 -0.15 -2.99
C TYR A 65 35.04 -0.16 -1.85
N LEU A 66 35.34 1.00 -1.26
CA LEU A 66 36.52 1.17 -0.41
C LEU A 66 36.24 1.02 1.09
N ASP A 67 34.98 0.89 1.50
CA ASP A 67 34.61 0.95 2.91
C ASP A 67 33.61 -0.14 3.33
N PHE A 68 34.04 -1.39 3.23
CA PHE A 68 33.24 -2.56 3.56
C PHE A 68 32.81 -2.61 5.04
N PHE A 69 33.66 -2.10 5.95
CA PHE A 69 33.44 -2.19 7.40
C PHE A 69 32.71 -0.97 7.99
N ARG A 70 32.45 0.09 7.21
CA ARG A 70 31.73 1.25 7.71
C ARG A 70 30.29 0.91 8.08
N GLN A 71 29.96 1.19 9.34
CA GLN A 71 28.57 1.23 9.78
C GLN A 71 27.85 2.42 9.12
N ARG A 72 26.74 2.11 8.46
CA ARG A 72 25.88 3.05 7.74
C ARG A 72 24.52 3.08 8.44
N PRO A 73 23.80 4.21 8.47
CA PRO A 73 22.44 4.25 8.97
C PRO A 73 21.57 3.30 8.17
N VAL A 74 20.65 2.68 8.88
CA VAL A 74 19.62 1.86 8.27
C VAL A 74 18.40 2.73 7.97
N VAL A 75 17.94 2.67 6.72
CA VAL A 75 16.66 3.21 6.27
C VAL A 75 15.78 2.02 5.91
N PHE A 76 14.56 2.04 6.41
CA PHE A 76 13.57 1.02 6.15
C PHE A 76 12.46 1.56 5.25
N LEU A 77 12.20 0.89 4.13
CA LEU A 77 11.26 1.31 3.10
C LEU A 77 10.11 0.30 2.98
N GLN A 78 8.88 0.80 3.16
CA GLN A 78 7.65 0.03 3.09
C GLN A 78 6.73 0.59 1.99
N HIS A 79 6.30 -0.27 1.08
CA HIS A 79 5.37 0.12 0.01
C HIS A 79 3.94 0.27 0.53
N GLY A 80 3.10 0.96 -0.24
CA GLY A 80 1.67 1.13 0.01
C GLY A 80 0.80 -0.03 -0.48
N LEU A 81 -0.52 0.20 -0.50
CA LEU A 81 -1.52 -0.75 -0.98
C LEU A 81 -1.25 -1.16 -2.43
N GLN A 82 -1.37 -2.46 -2.72
CA GLN A 82 -1.23 -3.07 -4.05
C GLN A 82 0.09 -2.74 -4.78
N SER A 83 1.15 -2.47 -4.03
CA SER A 83 2.49 -2.16 -4.52
C SER A 83 3.49 -3.23 -4.05
N SER A 84 4.75 -3.15 -4.49
CA SER A 84 5.82 -4.03 -4.01
C SER A 84 7.12 -3.27 -3.79
N ALA A 85 8.12 -3.96 -3.27
CA ALA A 85 9.49 -3.45 -3.14
C ALA A 85 10.08 -2.90 -4.45
N THR A 86 9.56 -3.32 -5.61
CA THR A 86 10.05 -2.84 -6.90
C THR A 86 9.65 -1.39 -7.20
N SER A 87 8.63 -0.85 -6.52
CA SER A 87 8.23 0.55 -6.63
C SER A 87 9.32 1.53 -6.15
N PHE A 88 10.28 1.04 -5.36
CA PHE A 88 11.47 1.80 -4.97
C PHE A 88 12.65 1.69 -5.97
N LEU A 89 12.51 0.91 -7.05
CA LEU A 89 13.58 0.64 -8.01
C LEU A 89 13.32 1.23 -9.40
N GLY A 90 12.06 1.52 -9.76
CA GLY A 90 11.70 2.09 -11.06
C GLY A 90 11.72 3.61 -11.04
N ILE A 91 12.59 4.23 -11.85
CA ILE A 91 12.72 5.68 -12.09
C ILE A 91 13.39 6.44 -10.94
N ASP A 92 14.74 6.43 -10.86
CA ASP A 92 15.56 7.36 -10.03
C ASP A 92 15.04 7.64 -8.59
N VAL A 93 14.62 6.58 -7.89
CA VAL A 93 13.62 6.61 -6.80
C VAL A 93 14.18 6.61 -5.37
N ASN A 94 13.44 7.28 -4.46
CA ASN A 94 13.49 7.10 -3.00
C ASN A 94 12.09 7.24 -2.31
N SER A 95 10.95 6.70 -2.79
CA SER A 95 9.62 7.02 -2.18
C SER A 95 8.92 5.90 -1.44
N SER A 96 8.46 6.18 -0.20
CA SER A 96 7.40 5.47 0.52
C SER A 96 6.27 6.45 0.90
N LEU A 97 5.02 5.99 0.88
CA LEU A 97 3.85 6.69 1.41
C LEU A 97 3.27 5.91 2.60
N ALA A 98 3.07 6.60 3.72
CA ALA A 98 2.24 6.11 4.81
C ALA A 98 0.77 6.41 4.50
N GLY A 99 -0.11 5.43 4.68
CA GLY A 99 -1.56 5.64 4.54
C GLY A 99 -2.10 6.54 5.65
N VAL A 100 -3.04 7.42 5.31
CA VAL A 100 -3.80 8.21 6.28
C VAL A 100 -4.98 7.36 6.76
N GLY A 101 -5.12 7.25 8.08
CA GLY A 101 -6.18 6.46 8.70
C GLY A 101 -7.53 7.16 8.76
N TYR A 102 -7.54 8.49 8.86
CA TYR A 102 -8.75 9.30 8.87
C TYR A 102 -9.28 9.49 7.45
N GLN A 103 -10.58 9.35 7.28
CA GLN A 103 -11.23 9.38 5.96
C GLN A 103 -12.57 10.14 6.01
N ASN A 104 -12.62 11.23 6.79
CA ASN A 104 -13.82 12.04 6.94
C ASN A 104 -14.17 12.82 5.66
N ASN A 105 -13.17 13.11 4.84
CA ASN A 105 -13.27 13.91 3.63
C ASN A 105 -12.85 13.12 2.39
N PHE A 106 -13.04 11.80 2.40
CA PHE A 106 -12.60 10.92 1.33
C PHE A 106 -13.21 11.31 -0.04
N PRO A 107 -12.40 11.71 -1.03
CA PRO A 107 -12.91 12.45 -2.19
C PRO A 107 -13.35 11.56 -3.35
N ASN A 108 -12.96 10.28 -3.39
CA ASN A 108 -13.30 9.40 -4.50
C ASN A 108 -14.71 8.80 -4.33
N TRP A 109 -15.65 9.30 -5.14
CA TRP A 109 -17.05 8.86 -5.13
C TRP A 109 -17.24 7.35 -5.36
N VAL A 110 -16.56 6.76 -6.35
CA VAL A 110 -16.74 5.34 -6.69
C VAL A 110 -16.33 4.46 -5.51
N LEU A 111 -15.16 4.76 -4.94
CA LEU A 111 -14.63 4.03 -3.79
C LEU A 111 -15.46 4.28 -2.52
N SER A 112 -16.08 5.45 -2.34
CA SER A 112 -17.05 5.68 -1.27
C SER A 112 -18.30 4.80 -1.39
N GLN A 113 -18.83 4.63 -2.60
CA GLN A 113 -19.95 3.72 -2.82
C GLN A 113 -19.55 2.27 -2.51
N ALA A 114 -18.36 1.85 -2.97
CA ALA A 114 -17.82 0.52 -2.69
C ALA A 114 -17.61 0.28 -1.19
N ALA A 115 -17.11 1.29 -0.48
CA ALA A 115 -16.94 1.27 0.97
C ALA A 115 -18.27 1.09 1.71
N ALA A 116 -19.35 1.73 1.25
CA ALA A 116 -20.68 1.57 1.84
C ALA A 116 -21.19 0.11 1.77
N ARG A 117 -20.81 -0.63 0.71
CA ARG A 117 -21.17 -2.03 0.49
C ARG A 117 -20.05 -3.01 0.80
N THR A 118 -19.02 -2.60 1.55
CA THR A 118 -17.77 -3.35 1.65
C THR A 118 -17.92 -4.74 2.29
N ASP A 119 -18.82 -4.87 3.26
CA ASP A 119 -19.08 -6.16 3.92
C ASP A 119 -19.80 -7.13 2.97
N ASP A 120 -20.70 -6.62 2.12
CA ASP A 120 -21.37 -7.41 1.07
C ASP A 120 -20.38 -7.87 0.00
N ILE A 121 -19.49 -6.97 -0.43
CA ILE A 121 -18.42 -7.30 -1.37
C ILE A 121 -17.54 -8.40 -0.79
N LEU A 122 -17.09 -8.25 0.46
CA LEU A 122 -16.25 -9.24 1.14
C LEU A 122 -16.98 -10.58 1.28
N ALA A 123 -18.27 -10.58 1.66
CA ALA A 123 -19.06 -11.79 1.79
C ALA A 123 -19.22 -12.51 0.46
N LEU A 124 -19.54 -11.77 -0.61
CA LEU A 124 -19.71 -12.30 -1.96
C LEU A 124 -18.40 -12.91 -2.49
N THR A 125 -17.30 -12.17 -2.46
CA THR A 125 -16.02 -12.68 -2.95
C THR A 125 -15.56 -13.88 -2.14
N THR A 126 -15.74 -13.87 -0.81
CA THR A 126 -15.41 -15.00 0.06
C THR A 126 -16.27 -16.22 -0.24
N PHE A 127 -17.56 -16.04 -0.52
CA PHE A 127 -18.47 -17.12 -0.91
C PHE A 127 -17.99 -17.84 -2.17
N PHE A 128 -17.50 -17.08 -3.16
CA PHE A 128 -16.90 -17.63 -4.38
C PHE A 128 -15.42 -18.06 -4.21
N GLY A 129 -14.87 -18.05 -3.00
CA GLY A 129 -13.49 -18.46 -2.73
C GLY A 129 -12.41 -17.45 -3.15
N ILE A 130 -12.81 -16.23 -3.51
CA ILE A 130 -11.91 -15.15 -3.92
C ILE A 130 -11.52 -14.34 -2.70
N VAL A 131 -10.29 -14.60 -2.23
CA VAL A 131 -9.72 -13.98 -1.04
C VAL A 131 -8.53 -13.06 -1.35
N GLU A 132 -8.06 -13.08 -2.60
CA GLU A 132 -6.95 -12.25 -3.10
C GLU A 132 -7.34 -11.56 -4.41
N ILE A 133 -6.98 -10.28 -4.53
CA ILE A 133 -7.03 -9.50 -5.76
C ILE A 133 -5.67 -9.63 -6.44
N LEU A 134 -5.67 -9.92 -7.74
CA LEU A 134 -4.46 -10.19 -8.54
C LEU A 134 -3.60 -11.29 -7.90
N ALA A 135 -4.25 -12.42 -7.58
CA ALA A 135 -3.59 -13.59 -7.03
C ALA A 135 -2.48 -14.11 -7.98
N PRO A 136 -1.43 -14.75 -7.44
CA PRO A 136 -0.39 -15.34 -8.26
C PRO A 136 -0.97 -16.38 -9.24
N PRO A 137 -0.50 -16.45 -10.50
CA PRO A 137 -1.08 -17.29 -11.55
C PRO A 137 -0.99 -18.81 -11.30
N LYS A 138 -0.39 -19.25 -10.19
CA LYS A 138 -0.24 -20.67 -9.82
C LYS A 138 -1.38 -21.22 -8.98
N ASN A 139 -2.30 -20.39 -8.53
CA ASN A 139 -3.40 -20.84 -7.70
C ASN A 139 -4.54 -21.30 -8.62
N GLU A 140 -4.92 -22.58 -8.59
CA GLU A 140 -6.17 -23.14 -9.17
C GLU A 140 -7.43 -22.57 -8.50
N ARG A 141 -7.31 -21.38 -7.90
CA ARG A 141 -8.37 -20.71 -7.16
C ARG A 141 -9.08 -19.75 -8.10
N PRO A 142 -10.40 -19.63 -7.97
CA PRO A 142 -11.15 -18.64 -8.72
C PRO A 142 -10.54 -17.26 -8.50
N ASN A 143 -10.30 -16.56 -9.59
CA ASN A 143 -9.85 -15.18 -9.57
C ASN A 143 -11.04 -14.25 -9.85
N LEU A 144 -10.83 -12.95 -9.65
CA LEU A 144 -11.91 -11.98 -9.80
C LEU A 144 -12.43 -11.87 -11.25
N SER A 145 -11.61 -12.16 -12.25
CA SER A 145 -12.05 -12.25 -13.65
C SER A 145 -13.00 -13.42 -13.87
N GLU A 146 -12.72 -14.59 -13.28
CA GLU A 146 -13.59 -15.76 -13.33
C GLU A 146 -14.91 -15.51 -12.59
N LEU A 147 -14.91 -14.71 -11.51
CA LEU A 147 -16.16 -14.24 -10.90
C LEU A 147 -16.96 -13.37 -11.86
N ILE A 148 -16.32 -12.39 -12.50
CA ILE A 148 -17.00 -11.51 -13.46
C ILE A 148 -17.59 -12.33 -14.62
N GLU A 149 -16.84 -13.29 -15.16
CA GLU A 149 -17.34 -14.20 -16.19
C GLU A 149 -18.49 -15.07 -15.70
N SER A 150 -18.36 -15.67 -14.51
CA SER A 150 -19.40 -16.49 -13.90
C SER A 150 -20.69 -15.70 -13.67
N LEU A 151 -20.57 -14.47 -13.17
CA LEU A 151 -21.71 -13.58 -12.92
C LEU A 151 -22.36 -13.08 -14.20
N ASN A 152 -21.57 -12.78 -15.23
CA ASN A 152 -22.10 -12.41 -16.56
C ASN A 152 -22.80 -13.59 -17.26
N SER A 153 -22.41 -14.83 -16.92
CA SER A 153 -23.02 -16.05 -17.48
C SER A 153 -24.28 -16.50 -16.76
N MET A 154 -24.52 -16.02 -15.53
CA MET A 154 -25.80 -16.22 -14.85
C MET A 154 -26.84 -15.38 -15.58
N GLU A 155 -27.87 -16.01 -16.16
CA GLU A 155 -29.12 -15.32 -16.55
C GLU A 155 -29.81 -14.83 -15.27
N ILE A 156 -29.30 -13.75 -14.70
CA ILE A 156 -29.89 -13.10 -13.54
C ILE A 156 -31.13 -12.38 -14.08
N SER A 157 -32.29 -12.97 -13.78
CA SER A 157 -33.61 -12.34 -13.96
C SER A 157 -33.53 -10.85 -13.62
N GLU A 158 -34.09 -10.00 -14.47
CA GLU A 158 -34.21 -8.53 -14.35
C GLU A 158 -34.77 -8.03 -12.99
N ASN A 159 -35.14 -8.93 -12.07
CA ASN A 159 -35.74 -8.65 -10.78
C ASN A 159 -34.75 -8.48 -9.61
N ASN A 160 -33.44 -8.75 -9.75
CA ASN A 160 -32.47 -8.57 -8.65
C ASN A 160 -31.57 -7.34 -8.84
N ASN A 161 -32.16 -6.15 -8.76
CA ASN A 161 -31.47 -4.86 -8.89
C ASN A 161 -30.26 -4.71 -7.94
N ASP A 162 -30.34 -5.24 -6.71
CA ASP A 162 -29.29 -5.06 -5.69
C ASP A 162 -28.00 -5.85 -5.99
N LEU A 163 -28.15 -7.10 -6.46
CA LEU A 163 -26.99 -7.93 -6.84
C LEU A 163 -26.31 -7.34 -8.09
N MET A 164 -27.08 -6.89 -9.08
CA MET A 164 -26.52 -6.24 -10.26
C MET A 164 -25.81 -4.93 -9.94
N GLU A 165 -26.34 -4.13 -9.01
CA GLU A 165 -25.68 -2.92 -8.52
C GLU A 165 -24.36 -3.25 -7.81
N LEU A 166 -24.33 -4.28 -6.97
CA LEU A 166 -23.13 -4.73 -6.27
C LEU A 166 -22.03 -5.21 -7.25
N ILE A 167 -22.42 -5.97 -8.28
CA ILE A 167 -21.49 -6.46 -9.31
C ILE A 167 -20.93 -5.29 -10.13
N TYR A 168 -21.80 -4.38 -10.56
CA TYR A 168 -21.38 -3.17 -11.27
C TYR A 168 -20.37 -2.35 -10.43
N LEU A 169 -20.63 -2.23 -9.13
CA LEU A 169 -19.76 -1.52 -8.21
C LEU A 169 -18.40 -2.20 -8.04
N ILE A 170 -18.36 -3.54 -7.95
CA ILE A 170 -17.11 -4.31 -7.94
C ILE A 170 -16.32 -4.07 -9.22
N MET A 171 -16.97 -4.16 -10.39
CA MET A 171 -16.33 -3.95 -11.68
C MET A 171 -15.74 -2.54 -11.80
N LYS A 172 -16.51 -1.51 -11.43
CA LYS A 172 -16.08 -0.11 -11.48
C LYS A 172 -14.93 0.16 -10.52
N THR A 173 -14.99 -0.42 -9.32
CA THR A 173 -13.90 -0.32 -8.32
C THR A 173 -12.62 -0.97 -8.84
N MET A 174 -12.73 -2.13 -9.48
CA MET A 174 -11.58 -2.81 -10.09
C MET A 174 -10.99 -2.03 -11.25
N GLU A 175 -11.82 -1.36 -12.05
CA GLU A 175 -11.36 -0.49 -13.11
C GLU A 175 -10.57 0.70 -12.54
N GLU A 176 -11.08 1.36 -11.48
CA GLU A 176 -10.36 2.43 -10.78
C GLU A 176 -9.02 1.95 -10.21
N ILE A 177 -9.02 0.77 -9.57
CA ILE A 177 -7.81 0.13 -9.04
C ILE A 177 -6.81 -0.20 -10.16
N SER A 178 -7.29 -0.65 -11.33
CA SER A 178 -6.46 -1.06 -12.47
C SER A 178 -5.95 0.10 -13.32
N ARG A 179 -6.64 1.24 -13.31
CA ARG A 179 -6.23 2.47 -14.02
C ARG A 179 -4.96 3.10 -13.42
N ALA A 180 -4.62 2.77 -12.17
CA ALA A 180 -3.30 3.03 -11.60
C ALA A 180 -2.26 2.15 -12.31
N LYS A 181 -1.73 2.63 -13.44
CA LYS A 181 -0.76 1.92 -14.29
C LYS A 181 0.52 1.50 -13.53
N GLU A 182 0.98 0.29 -13.90
CA GLU A 182 2.24 -0.42 -13.59
C GLU A 182 2.33 -1.27 -12.30
N SER A 183 2.72 -2.55 -12.51
CA SER A 183 3.19 -3.54 -11.52
C SER A 183 2.40 -3.63 -10.20
N LEU A 184 1.08 -3.67 -10.33
CA LEU A 184 0.19 -3.97 -9.20
C LEU A 184 0.53 -5.35 -8.66
N SER A 185 0.85 -5.41 -7.37
CA SER A 185 1.13 -6.65 -6.66
C SER A 185 -0.13 -7.13 -5.95
N GLY A 186 -0.25 -8.44 -5.71
CA GLY A 186 -1.45 -9.00 -5.11
C GLY A 186 -1.75 -8.41 -3.72
N ALA A 187 -3.04 -8.30 -3.39
CA ALA A 187 -3.51 -7.83 -2.10
C ALA A 187 -4.71 -8.67 -1.62
N ALA A 188 -4.86 -8.84 -0.31
CA ALA A 188 -5.99 -9.58 0.24
C ALA A 188 -7.30 -8.79 0.08
N VAL A 189 -8.40 -9.45 -0.27
CA VAL A 189 -9.72 -8.79 -0.35
C VAL A 189 -10.10 -8.22 1.03
N LYS A 190 -9.74 -8.91 2.11
CA LYS A 190 -9.94 -8.43 3.48
C LYS A 190 -9.24 -7.09 3.76
N GLN A 191 -8.10 -6.83 3.12
CA GLN A 191 -7.40 -5.55 3.27
C GLN A 191 -8.22 -4.41 2.64
N TYR A 192 -8.78 -4.63 1.44
CA TYR A 192 -9.70 -3.69 0.82
C TYR A 192 -10.97 -3.49 1.65
N ALA A 193 -11.52 -4.58 2.19
CA ALA A 193 -12.68 -4.50 3.07
C ALA A 193 -12.40 -3.65 4.31
N HIS A 194 -11.20 -3.76 4.89
CA HIS A 194 -10.82 -2.93 6.02
C HIS A 194 -10.72 -1.44 5.67
N TYR A 195 -10.14 -1.10 4.52
CA TYR A 195 -10.15 0.28 4.03
C TYR A 195 -11.59 0.78 3.81
N GLY A 196 -12.45 -0.05 3.24
CA GLY A 196 -13.87 0.23 3.06
C GLY A 196 -14.57 0.53 4.38
N GLN A 197 -14.33 -0.27 5.43
CA GLN A 197 -14.89 -0.04 6.76
C GLN A 197 -14.44 1.31 7.33
N ASN A 198 -13.16 1.67 7.19
CA ASN A 198 -12.65 2.95 7.67
C ASN A 198 -13.22 4.15 6.90
N ILE A 199 -13.43 4.02 5.58
CA ILE A 199 -14.09 5.04 4.73
C ILE A 199 -15.55 5.23 5.16
N ARG A 200 -16.31 4.12 5.21
CA ARG A 200 -17.74 4.12 5.53
C ARG A 200 -17.99 4.67 6.93
N ASP A 201 -17.24 4.17 7.91
CA ASP A 201 -17.43 4.47 9.32
C ASP A 201 -16.65 5.70 9.77
N LYS A 202 -15.89 6.32 8.87
CA LYS A 202 -15.17 7.58 9.12
C LYS A 202 -14.28 7.49 10.37
N SER A 203 -13.65 6.34 10.57
CA SER A 203 -12.90 6.02 11.79
C SER A 203 -11.63 5.25 11.46
N PHE A 204 -10.61 5.44 12.30
CA PHE A 204 -9.35 4.70 12.18
C PHE A 204 -9.26 3.65 13.28
N ARG A 205 -9.64 2.42 12.93
CA ARG A 205 -9.88 1.34 13.88
C ARG A 205 -9.46 -0.02 13.34
N SER A 206 -9.45 -1.01 14.22
CA SER A 206 -9.27 -2.42 13.88
C SER A 206 -10.41 -2.92 12.99
N PHE A 207 -10.18 -4.02 12.29
CA PHE A 207 -11.15 -4.63 11.38
C PHE A 207 -12.44 -5.00 12.11
N ASP A 208 -13.60 -4.67 11.51
CA ASP A 208 -14.90 -5.09 12.02
C ASP A 208 -15.20 -6.53 11.59
N HIS A 209 -15.35 -7.42 12.56
CA HIS A 209 -15.73 -8.81 12.33
C HIS A 209 -17.25 -9.05 12.52
N GLY A 210 -18.05 -7.98 12.66
CA GLY A 210 -19.44 -8.06 13.10
C GLY A 210 -19.56 -8.36 14.59
N LEU A 211 -20.78 -8.35 15.13
CA LEU A 211 -21.04 -8.42 16.57
C LEU A 211 -20.36 -9.60 17.28
N LEU A 212 -20.60 -10.83 16.80
CA LEU A 212 -20.04 -12.04 17.42
C LEU A 212 -18.55 -12.17 17.15
N GLY A 213 -18.09 -11.83 15.94
CA GLY A 213 -16.68 -11.87 15.60
C GLY A 213 -15.85 -10.89 16.42
N ASN A 214 -16.38 -9.68 16.67
CA ASN A 214 -15.75 -8.67 17.52
C ASN A 214 -15.71 -9.14 18.98
N LEU A 215 -16.80 -9.73 19.48
CA LEU A 215 -16.81 -10.27 20.85
C LEU A 215 -15.74 -11.35 21.03
N LEU A 216 -15.62 -12.28 20.07
CA LEU A 216 -14.60 -13.33 20.11
C LEU A 216 -13.17 -12.78 19.96
N LYS A 217 -12.96 -11.78 19.11
CA LYS A 217 -11.62 -11.27 18.79
C LYS A 217 -11.12 -10.21 19.77
N TYR A 218 -12.00 -9.33 20.22
CA TYR A 218 -11.67 -8.13 20.99
C TYR A 218 -12.28 -8.12 22.39
N GLY A 219 -13.16 -9.07 22.73
CA GLY A 219 -13.89 -9.08 24.00
C GLY A 219 -14.97 -8.00 24.10
N ARG A 220 -15.33 -7.35 22.99
CA ARG A 220 -16.37 -6.29 22.91
C ARG A 220 -17.07 -6.31 21.55
N TYR A 221 -18.29 -5.78 21.48
CA TYR A 221 -19.09 -5.78 20.24
C TYR A 221 -18.59 -4.82 19.16
N THR A 222 -17.80 -3.81 19.54
CA THR A 222 -17.24 -2.83 18.61
C THR A 222 -15.72 -2.99 18.50
N PRO A 223 -15.16 -2.75 17.32
CA PRO A 223 -13.71 -2.86 17.10
C PRO A 223 -12.94 -1.70 17.78
N PRO A 224 -11.75 -1.96 18.33
CA PRO A 224 -10.88 -0.94 18.91
C PRO A 224 -10.47 0.16 17.92
N GLU A 225 -10.54 1.43 18.33
CA GLU A 225 -9.82 2.50 17.65
C GLU A 225 -8.32 2.44 17.92
N TYR A 226 -7.52 2.89 16.95
CA TYR A 226 -6.09 3.05 17.13
C TYR A 226 -5.77 4.38 17.79
N ASP A 227 -5.26 4.33 19.02
CA ASP A 227 -4.82 5.54 19.72
C ASP A 227 -3.48 6.06 19.15
N LEU A 228 -3.59 7.09 18.31
CA LEU A 228 -2.47 7.75 17.65
C LEU A 228 -1.51 8.43 18.64
N LYS A 229 -1.92 8.69 19.89
CA LYS A 229 -1.03 9.23 20.94
C LYS A 229 0.06 8.25 21.33
N ASN A 230 -0.12 6.96 21.02
CA ASN A 230 0.90 5.93 21.24
C ASN A 230 2.05 6.00 20.22
N ILE A 231 1.90 6.75 19.13
CA ILE A 231 2.97 6.99 18.16
C ILE A 231 3.95 8.02 18.74
N LYS A 232 5.07 7.54 19.27
CA LYS A 232 6.10 8.39 19.91
C LYS A 232 7.21 8.86 18.96
N VAL A 233 7.34 8.21 17.79
CA VAL A 233 8.39 8.53 16.82
C VAL A 233 8.20 9.90 16.18
N ASN A 234 9.30 10.60 15.91
CA ASN A 234 9.27 11.89 15.20
C ASN A 234 8.89 11.67 13.73
N MET A 235 7.68 12.09 13.36
CA MET A 235 7.09 11.83 12.06
C MET A 235 7.04 13.10 11.21
N THR A 236 7.30 12.96 9.91
CA THR A 236 7.05 14.02 8.92
C THR A 236 6.13 13.47 7.83
N MET A 237 4.88 13.92 7.80
CA MET A 237 3.90 13.55 6.78
C MET A 237 4.03 14.45 5.55
N HIS A 238 4.25 13.85 4.39
CA HIS A 238 4.24 14.54 3.12
C HIS A 238 2.87 14.38 2.48
N TYR A 239 2.29 15.47 1.97
CA TYR A 239 0.98 15.43 1.34
C TYR A 239 0.87 16.41 0.16
N THR A 240 -0.18 16.24 -0.64
CA THR A 240 -0.47 17.06 -1.82
C THR A 240 -1.96 17.35 -1.92
N LEU A 241 -2.33 18.33 -2.75
CA LEU A 241 -3.72 18.73 -2.98
C LEU A 241 -4.40 17.93 -4.09
N GLY A 242 -3.62 17.35 -5.02
CA GLY A 242 -4.11 16.55 -6.13
C GLY A 242 -4.35 15.08 -5.80
N ASP A 243 -4.25 14.70 -4.53
CA ASP A 243 -4.45 13.33 -4.08
C ASP A 243 -5.95 13.00 -3.96
N ILE A 244 -6.40 12.05 -4.77
CA ILE A 244 -7.80 11.59 -4.81
C ILE A 244 -8.09 10.45 -3.83
N LEU A 245 -7.09 9.98 -3.10
CA LEU A 245 -7.22 8.97 -2.05
C LEU A 245 -7.05 9.58 -0.66
N LEU A 246 -6.25 10.63 -0.54
CA LEU A 246 -5.93 11.28 0.73
C LEU A 246 -6.26 12.78 0.68
N HIS A 247 -7.40 13.16 1.26
CA HIS A 247 -7.76 14.58 1.34
C HIS A 247 -6.91 15.32 2.39
N GLU A 248 -6.50 16.56 2.08
CA GLU A 248 -5.60 17.35 2.96
C GLU A 248 -6.13 17.49 4.39
N ARG A 249 -7.45 17.67 4.56
CA ARG A 249 -8.07 17.81 5.87
C ARG A 249 -7.89 16.58 6.75
N ASP A 250 -7.92 15.39 6.15
CA ASP A 250 -7.74 14.14 6.87
C ASP A 250 -6.28 13.94 7.26
N VAL A 251 -5.33 14.32 6.39
CA VAL A 251 -3.90 14.35 6.71
C VAL A 251 -3.64 15.28 7.89
N LEU A 252 -4.15 16.51 7.83
CA LEU A 252 -3.94 17.52 8.87
C LEU A 252 -4.55 17.06 10.20
N ALA A 253 -5.79 16.57 10.20
CA ALA A 253 -6.43 16.04 11.39
C ALA A 253 -5.66 14.86 12.01
N MET A 254 -5.16 13.93 11.18
CA MET A 254 -4.32 12.83 11.67
C MET A 254 -2.98 13.33 12.23
N SER A 255 -2.37 14.33 11.60
CA SER A 255 -1.12 14.91 12.07
C SER A 255 -1.26 15.59 13.43
N GLU A 256 -2.39 16.25 13.69
CA GLU A 256 -2.70 16.87 14.99
C GLU A 256 -2.92 15.83 16.09
N ALA A 257 -3.44 14.65 15.76
CA ALA A 257 -3.63 13.55 16.69
C ALA A 257 -2.33 12.84 17.10
N ILE A 258 -1.24 13.02 16.35
CA ILE A 258 0.07 12.41 16.60
C ILE A 258 1.00 13.41 17.29
N PRO A 259 1.48 13.15 18.52
CA PRO A 259 2.20 14.14 19.33
C PRO A 259 3.43 14.77 18.67
N ASN A 260 4.20 13.97 17.93
CA ASN A 260 5.48 14.39 17.33
C ASN A 260 5.42 14.40 15.79
N CYS A 261 4.30 14.86 15.22
CA CYS A 261 4.11 14.90 13.78
C CYS A 261 4.29 16.32 13.21
N LYS A 262 5.00 16.40 12.08
CA LYS A 262 5.09 17.60 11.24
C LYS A 262 4.48 17.29 9.89
N VAL A 263 3.89 18.29 9.25
CA VAL A 263 3.35 18.17 7.89
C VAL A 263 4.19 18.98 6.91
N ARG A 264 4.34 18.45 5.70
CA ARG A 264 4.96 19.13 4.56
C ARG A 264 4.11 18.94 3.33
N ARG A 265 3.59 20.04 2.80
CA ARG A 265 2.91 20.04 1.51
C ARG A 265 3.94 20.02 0.38
N VAL A 266 3.74 19.14 -0.60
CA VAL A 266 4.53 19.12 -1.84
C VAL A 266 4.27 20.39 -2.64
N ALA A 267 5.32 20.97 -3.22
CA ALA A 267 5.28 22.26 -3.92
C ALA A 267 4.68 22.18 -5.34
N ARG A 268 3.65 21.34 -5.54
CA ARG A 268 2.92 21.18 -6.79
C ARG A 268 1.47 20.78 -6.49
N LYS A 269 0.50 21.51 -7.05
CA LYS A 269 -0.93 21.35 -6.68
C LYS A 269 -1.58 20.12 -7.32
N ASP A 270 -1.19 19.82 -8.55
CA ASP A 270 -1.64 18.67 -9.35
C ASP A 270 -0.82 17.40 -9.10
N PHE A 271 0.12 17.43 -8.14
CA PHE A 271 0.84 16.25 -7.70
C PHE A 271 -0.17 15.26 -7.10
N SER A 272 -0.27 14.08 -7.68
CA SER A 272 -1.25 13.04 -7.35
C SER A 272 -0.67 12.01 -6.37
N HIS A 273 -1.50 11.03 -5.98
CA HIS A 273 -1.09 9.94 -5.10
C HIS A 273 0.08 9.12 -5.67
N THR A 274 0.03 8.80 -6.97
CA THR A 274 1.04 7.97 -7.64
C THR A 274 2.30 8.76 -8.00
N ASP A 275 2.22 10.09 -8.05
CA ASP A 275 3.35 10.96 -8.37
C ASP A 275 4.48 10.89 -7.35
N PHE A 276 4.18 10.53 -6.10
CA PHE A 276 5.22 10.25 -5.10
C PHE A 276 6.19 9.20 -5.62
N LEU A 277 5.70 8.22 -6.37
CA LEU A 277 6.51 7.15 -6.95
C LEU A 277 6.97 7.45 -8.38
N LEU A 278 6.09 8.00 -9.21
CA LEU A 278 6.26 8.00 -10.68
C LEU A 278 6.63 9.35 -11.28
N ALA A 279 6.47 10.46 -10.54
CA ALA A 279 6.70 11.77 -11.13
C ALA A 279 8.18 12.02 -11.37
N LYS A 280 8.52 12.56 -12.54
CA LYS A 280 9.92 12.84 -12.94
C LYS A 280 10.64 13.80 -11.98
N ASP A 281 9.90 14.72 -11.38
CA ASP A 281 10.36 15.74 -10.43
C ASP A 281 10.20 15.33 -8.96
N THR A 282 9.73 14.10 -8.67
CA THR A 282 9.53 13.61 -7.29
C THR A 282 10.81 13.67 -6.46
N ARG A 283 11.97 13.47 -7.10
CA ARG A 283 13.27 13.56 -6.44
C ARG A 283 13.51 14.91 -5.80
N GLU A 284 13.33 15.98 -6.57
CA GLU A 284 13.54 17.35 -6.12
C GLU A 284 12.44 17.75 -5.12
N LEU A 285 11.19 17.37 -5.40
CA LEU A 285 10.03 17.77 -4.61
C LEU A 285 9.88 17.02 -3.28
N VAL A 286 10.45 15.81 -3.15
CA VAL A 286 10.26 14.95 -1.96
C VAL A 286 11.60 14.43 -1.42
N PHE A 287 12.44 13.81 -2.24
CA PHE A 287 13.59 13.03 -1.72
C PHE A 287 14.77 13.85 -1.28
N ASP A 288 15.14 14.88 -2.02
CA ASP A 288 16.26 15.70 -1.62
C ASP A 288 15.99 16.32 -0.24
N TYR A 289 14.74 16.71 0.01
CA TYR A 289 14.28 17.11 1.34
C TYR A 289 14.37 15.98 2.38
N LEU A 290 13.87 14.78 2.07
CA LEU A 290 13.89 13.63 2.98
C LEU A 290 15.33 13.25 3.36
N ILE A 291 16.22 13.17 2.37
CA ILE A 291 17.63 12.85 2.56
C ILE A 291 18.29 13.91 3.45
N ASP A 292 18.02 15.19 3.21
CA ASP A 292 18.58 16.25 4.02
C ASP A 292 18.01 16.28 5.43
N ASP A 293 16.74 15.93 5.62
CA ASP A 293 16.15 15.77 6.95
C ASP A 293 16.79 14.59 7.70
N LEU A 294 16.99 13.44 7.04
CA LEU A 294 17.69 12.29 7.62
C LEU A 294 19.13 12.62 8.02
N LYS A 295 19.84 13.44 7.23
CA LYS A 295 21.19 13.91 7.60
C LYS A 295 21.18 14.81 8.83
N ARG A 296 20.14 15.64 9.02
CA ARG A 296 20.02 16.57 10.16
C ARG A 296 19.64 15.88 11.48
N ARG A 297 19.01 14.70 11.42
CA ARG A 297 18.59 13.94 12.60
C ARG A 297 19.71 13.08 13.22
N ARG A 298 20.92 13.17 12.69
CA ARG A 298 22.10 12.46 13.20
C ARG A 298 22.89 13.28 14.20
#